data_AF-A0AAV9HX08-F1
#
_entry.id   AF-A0AAV9HX08-F1
#
_cell.length_a   1.000
_cell.length_b   1.000
_cell.length_c   1.000
_cell.angle_alpha   90.00
_cell.angle_beta   90.00
_cell.angle_gamma   90.00
#
_symmetry.space_group_name_H-M   'P 1'
#
loop_
_entity.id
_entity.type
_entity.pdbx_description
1 polymer ?
#
loop_
_entity_poly.entity_id
_entity_poly.type
_entity_poly.pdbx_seq_one_letter_code
_entity_poly.pdbx_strand_id
1 'polypeptide(L)'
;MSLSTLETLGAKHHAAIDRAIRNLLNTDAALQAFAQIVDGIPLSGVACNDRPFSVMRGDPILRHTSLCPGALEVTKTFIAEFQLGILNFDNRLLGAYQSAPFEEHTFRLRLIELAAVAIHQIAVLLYKRNDRIHDQHNNDPEYSVDAVTSWERPWDPESGLVKLPVLPTRFAHSYYTCVEQYPEGVADAVGYWAEKKVFGGVVVFDRSGSWERKAEDEPNAYFHSEGWQLTFRIWRLLDEQQQPLVDFLLSAPQASMPSPLPLIASSKNRKRIDPDDATPHKIYRDPWERKFLTSWQRHCRRRCVITELDYPERVFHFSREVEGAQEDEETWKEGE
;
A
#
# COMPACT_ATOMS: atom_id res chain seq x y z
N MET A 1 15.77 -16.64 2.96
CA MET A 1 15.13 -17.07 1.69
C MET A 1 16.19 -17.02 0.60
N SER A 2 16.16 -17.95 -0.36
CA SER A 2 17.09 -17.91 -1.50
C SER A 2 16.45 -17.08 -2.61
N LEU A 3 17.20 -16.14 -3.18
CA LEU A 3 16.72 -15.18 -4.18
C LEU A 3 17.29 -15.54 -5.55
N SER A 4 16.49 -15.36 -6.60
CA SER A 4 16.92 -15.47 -8.00
C SER A 4 16.32 -14.35 -8.85
N THR A 5 16.91 -14.16 -10.02
CA THR A 5 16.44 -13.25 -11.06
C THR A 5 15.35 -13.92 -11.90
N LEU A 6 14.59 -13.13 -12.67
CA LEU A 6 13.55 -13.65 -13.57
C LEU A 6 14.11 -14.47 -14.75
N GLU A 7 15.42 -14.40 -15.01
CA GLU A 7 16.08 -15.10 -16.12
C GLU A 7 15.97 -16.63 -16.03
N THR A 8 15.67 -17.17 -14.85
CA THR A 8 15.45 -18.60 -14.65
C THR A 8 14.09 -19.08 -15.16
N LEU A 9 13.18 -18.16 -15.50
CA LEU A 9 11.83 -18.50 -15.96
C LEU A 9 11.84 -18.95 -17.43
N GLY A 10 10.93 -19.87 -17.76
CA GLY A 10 10.63 -20.24 -19.14
C GLY A 10 10.12 -19.04 -19.94
N ALA A 11 10.41 -19.03 -21.25
CA ALA A 11 10.18 -17.87 -22.12
C ALA A 11 8.75 -17.28 -22.03
N LYS A 12 7.72 -18.13 -21.93
CA LYS A 12 6.32 -17.68 -21.83
C LYS A 12 6.04 -16.91 -20.53
N HIS A 13 6.45 -17.47 -19.39
CA HIS A 13 6.31 -16.86 -18.06
C HIS A 13 7.15 -15.59 -17.95
N HIS A 14 8.40 -15.63 -18.41
CA HIS A 14 9.28 -14.45 -18.45
C HIS A 14 8.65 -13.30 -19.26
N ALA A 15 8.14 -13.58 -20.47
CA ALA A 15 7.53 -12.55 -21.31
C ALA A 15 6.24 -11.96 -20.68
N ALA A 16 5.47 -12.77 -19.95
CA ALA A 16 4.26 -12.31 -19.27
C ALA A 16 4.58 -11.36 -18.10
N ILE A 17 5.55 -11.70 -17.26
CA ILE A 17 5.94 -10.82 -16.14
C ILE A 17 6.69 -9.57 -16.60
N ASP A 18 7.55 -9.66 -17.63
CA ASP A 18 8.17 -8.48 -18.26
C ASP A 18 7.11 -7.47 -18.70
N ARG A 19 6.10 -7.97 -19.41
CA ARG A 19 4.99 -7.16 -19.91
C ARG A 19 4.18 -6.55 -18.78
N ALA A 20 3.84 -7.34 -17.76
CA ALA A 20 3.10 -6.87 -16.60
C ALA A 20 3.81 -5.71 -15.90
N ILE A 21 5.12 -5.84 -15.66
CA ILE A 21 5.91 -4.78 -15.01
C ILE A 21 5.98 -3.55 -15.90
N ARG A 22 6.25 -3.69 -17.20
CA ARG A 22 6.29 -2.55 -18.13
C ARG A 22 4.95 -1.82 -18.22
N ASN A 23 3.83 -2.56 -18.27
CA ASN A 23 2.50 -1.97 -18.31
C ASN A 23 2.21 -1.18 -17.02
N LEU A 24 2.62 -1.70 -15.86
CA LEU A 24 2.52 -0.98 -14.58
C LEU A 24 3.38 0.29 -14.56
N LEU A 25 4.64 0.20 -14.99
CA LEU A 25 5.56 1.35 -15.03
C LEU A 25 5.07 2.47 -15.94
N ASN A 26 4.32 2.13 -16.99
CA ASN A 26 3.73 3.09 -17.92
C ASN A 26 2.40 3.70 -17.43
N THR A 27 1.93 3.37 -16.23
CA THR A 27 0.75 4.02 -15.65
C THR A 27 1.09 5.39 -15.05
N ASP A 28 0.15 6.33 -15.13
CA ASP A 28 0.26 7.61 -14.42
C ASP A 28 0.43 7.41 -12.92
N ALA A 29 -0.22 6.39 -12.34
CA ALA A 29 -0.11 6.07 -10.92
C ALA A 29 1.34 5.71 -10.52
N ALA A 30 2.03 4.87 -11.31
CA ALA A 30 3.43 4.53 -11.08
C ALA A 30 4.35 5.74 -11.28
N LEU A 31 4.17 6.48 -12.37
CA LEU A 31 4.95 7.67 -12.66
C LEU A 31 4.86 8.69 -11.51
N GLN A 32 3.64 8.98 -11.03
CA GLN A 32 3.42 9.93 -9.94
C GLN A 32 3.94 9.43 -8.59
N ALA A 33 3.80 8.14 -8.28
CA ALA A 33 4.30 7.57 -7.04
C ALA A 33 5.83 7.61 -6.99
N PHE A 34 6.49 7.17 -8.06
CA PHE A 34 7.94 7.13 -8.14
C PHE A 34 8.56 8.53 -8.24
N ALA A 35 7.91 9.47 -8.93
CA ALA A 35 8.37 10.85 -8.97
C ALA A 35 8.38 11.51 -7.60
N GLN A 36 7.38 11.24 -6.75
CA GLN A 36 7.40 11.73 -5.36
C GLN A 36 8.54 11.10 -4.54
N ILE A 37 8.84 9.81 -4.73
CA ILE A 37 9.97 9.15 -4.06
C ILE A 37 11.31 9.78 -4.48
N VAL A 38 11.49 10.02 -5.79
CA VAL A 38 12.66 10.70 -6.35
C VAL A 38 12.76 12.15 -5.83
N ASP A 39 11.63 12.83 -5.72
CA ASP A 39 11.57 14.18 -5.13
C ASP A 39 12.03 14.19 -3.68
N GLY A 40 11.65 13.15 -2.94
CA GLY A 40 12.03 12.91 -1.55
C GLY A 40 10.94 13.30 -0.55
N ILE A 41 9.88 13.99 -0.98
CA ILE A 41 8.74 14.36 -0.15
C ILE A 41 7.44 14.03 -0.89
N PRO A 42 6.45 13.40 -0.25
CA PRO A 42 5.14 13.22 -0.89
C PRO A 42 4.43 14.57 -1.04
N LEU A 43 3.52 14.67 -2.01
CA LEU A 43 2.69 15.88 -2.16
C LEU A 43 1.78 16.05 -0.94
N SER A 44 1.51 17.30 -0.57
CA SER A 44 0.70 17.64 0.59
C SER A 44 -0.70 17.01 0.51
N GLY A 45 -1.36 17.08 -0.64
CA GLY A 45 -2.66 16.44 -0.85
C GLY A 45 -2.61 14.91 -0.69
N VAL A 46 -1.51 14.29 -1.10
CA VAL A 46 -1.28 12.85 -0.97
C VAL A 46 -1.08 12.48 0.51
N ALA A 47 -0.28 13.24 1.24
CA ALA A 47 -0.02 13.03 2.65
C ALA A 47 -1.26 13.27 3.52
N CYS A 48 -2.01 14.34 3.25
CA CYS A 48 -3.28 14.63 3.92
C CYS A 48 -4.32 13.54 3.68
N ASN A 49 -4.43 13.00 2.46
CA ASN A 49 -5.37 11.92 2.18
C ASN A 49 -4.96 10.62 2.89
N ASP A 50 -3.67 10.28 2.87
CA ASP A 50 -3.16 9.05 3.48
C ASP A 50 -3.31 9.03 5.00
N ARG A 51 -2.99 10.16 5.64
CA ARG A 51 -2.98 10.27 7.10
C ARG A 51 -3.53 11.61 7.57
N PRO A 52 -4.86 11.81 7.45
CA PRO A 52 -5.53 13.09 7.66
C PRO A 52 -5.40 13.62 9.09
N PHE A 53 -5.15 12.75 10.08
CA PHE A 53 -4.93 13.13 11.48
C PHE A 53 -3.46 13.35 11.84
N SER A 54 -2.52 13.04 10.94
CA SER A 54 -1.08 13.22 11.17
C SER A 54 -0.53 14.50 10.56
N VAL A 55 -1.14 14.99 9.48
CA VAL A 55 -0.74 16.24 8.82
C VAL A 55 -1.60 17.37 9.39
N MET A 56 -0.96 18.30 10.10
CA MET A 56 -1.63 19.39 10.83
C MET A 56 -1.12 20.75 10.36
N ARG A 57 -1.84 21.82 10.73
CA ARG A 57 -1.39 23.20 10.49
C ARG A 57 0.02 23.39 11.04
N GLY A 58 0.92 23.89 10.20
CA GLY A 58 2.33 24.10 10.55
C GLY A 58 3.27 22.96 10.16
N ASP A 59 2.76 21.81 9.70
CA ASP A 59 3.59 20.76 9.11
C ASP A 59 4.20 21.29 7.79
N PRO A 60 5.55 21.34 7.65
CA PRO A 60 6.19 21.86 6.45
C PRO A 60 5.80 21.11 5.17
N ILE A 61 5.33 19.86 5.28
CA ILE A 61 4.81 19.10 4.14
C ILE A 61 3.65 19.80 3.42
N LEU A 62 2.89 20.65 4.12
CA LEU A 62 1.78 21.40 3.55
C LEU A 62 2.22 22.38 2.46
N ARG A 63 3.49 22.79 2.46
CA ARG A 63 4.10 23.64 1.43
C ARG A 63 4.35 22.87 0.12
N HIS A 64 4.39 21.53 0.16
CA HIS A 64 4.77 20.69 -0.97
C HIS A 64 3.57 20.33 -1.86
N THR A 65 3.06 21.30 -2.63
CA THR A 65 1.82 21.12 -3.43
C THR A 65 2.05 20.56 -4.83
N SER A 66 3.28 20.62 -5.34
CA SER A 66 3.68 20.12 -6.65
C SER A 66 5.09 19.57 -6.60
N LEU A 67 5.39 18.58 -7.46
CA LEU A 67 6.73 18.03 -7.59
C LEU A 67 7.77 19.13 -7.92
N CYS A 68 8.97 19.02 -7.37
CA CYS A 68 10.05 19.92 -7.76
C CYS A 68 10.46 19.69 -9.24
N PRO A 69 10.98 20.72 -9.92
CA PRO A 69 11.51 20.56 -11.26
C PRO A 69 12.51 19.39 -11.34
N GLY A 70 12.53 18.66 -12.45
CA GLY A 70 13.46 17.53 -12.63
C GLY A 70 13.02 16.19 -12.03
N ALA A 71 12.21 16.15 -10.96
CA ALA A 71 11.80 14.89 -10.32
C ALA A 71 11.07 13.94 -11.30
N LEU A 72 10.19 14.51 -12.13
CA LEU A 72 9.46 13.76 -13.15
C LEU A 72 10.39 13.23 -14.26
N GLU A 73 11.35 14.03 -14.71
CA GLU A 73 12.25 13.66 -15.82
C GLU A 73 13.26 12.59 -15.41
N VAL A 74 13.78 12.69 -14.18
CA VAL A 74 14.60 11.65 -13.56
C VAL A 74 13.82 10.32 -13.47
N THR A 75 12.54 10.38 -13.12
CA THR A 75 11.68 9.20 -13.03
C THR A 75 11.39 8.58 -14.40
N LYS A 76 11.05 9.41 -15.41
CA LYS A 76 10.86 8.94 -16.78
C LYS A 76 12.12 8.29 -17.35
N THR A 77 13.29 8.87 -17.08
CA THR A 77 14.58 8.30 -17.49
C THR A 77 14.77 6.93 -16.87
N PHE A 78 14.55 6.80 -15.56
CA PHE A 78 14.62 5.50 -14.88
C PHE A 78 13.65 4.47 -15.49
N ILE A 79 12.41 4.84 -15.77
CA ILE A 79 11.41 3.95 -16.38
C ILE A 79 11.84 3.52 -17.79
N ALA A 80 12.34 4.44 -18.60
CA ALA A 80 12.78 4.16 -19.98
C ALA A 80 13.98 3.21 -20.02
N GLU A 81 14.89 3.34 -19.05
CA GLU A 81 16.10 2.52 -18.95
C GLU A 81 15.92 1.27 -18.08
N PHE A 82 14.70 1.02 -17.58
CA PHE A 82 14.42 -0.06 -16.65
C PHE A 82 14.75 -1.44 -17.23
N GLN A 83 15.55 -2.20 -16.46
CA GLN A 83 15.95 -3.58 -16.77
C GLN A 83 15.43 -4.53 -15.71
N LEU A 84 14.79 -5.62 -16.12
CA LEU A 84 14.27 -6.63 -15.20
C LEU A 84 15.32 -7.28 -14.30
N GLY A 85 16.56 -7.40 -14.79
CA GLY A 85 17.65 -8.07 -14.08
C GLY A 85 18.04 -7.44 -12.75
N ILE A 86 17.58 -6.20 -12.47
CA ILE A 86 17.82 -5.53 -11.19
C ILE A 86 16.91 -6.07 -10.07
N LEU A 87 15.86 -6.81 -10.41
CA LEU A 87 14.87 -7.33 -9.45
C LEU A 87 15.22 -8.75 -8.99
N ASN A 88 14.97 -9.01 -7.70
CA ASN A 88 15.27 -10.28 -7.06
C ASN A 88 14.02 -10.85 -6.39
N PHE A 89 13.66 -12.09 -6.71
CA PHE A 89 12.44 -12.72 -6.20
C PHE A 89 12.76 -13.95 -5.36
N ASP A 90 11.90 -14.26 -4.40
CA ASP A 90 11.98 -15.51 -3.65
C ASP A 90 11.84 -16.71 -4.59
N ASN A 91 12.74 -17.68 -4.45
CA ASN A 91 12.78 -18.85 -5.32
C ASN A 91 11.51 -19.70 -5.25
N ARG A 92 10.83 -19.73 -4.10
CA ARG A 92 9.56 -20.48 -3.98
C ARG A 92 8.46 -19.77 -4.75
N LEU A 93 8.43 -18.42 -4.70
CA LEU A 93 7.49 -17.63 -5.50
C LEU A 93 7.76 -17.82 -7.01
N LEU A 94 9.02 -17.73 -7.45
CA LEU A 94 9.38 -17.97 -8.85
C LEU A 94 9.03 -19.38 -9.31
N GLY A 95 9.35 -20.39 -8.49
CA GLY A 95 8.97 -21.78 -8.76
C GLY A 95 7.46 -21.96 -8.86
N ALA A 96 6.70 -21.40 -7.92
CA ALA A 96 5.24 -21.46 -7.95
C ALA A 96 4.64 -20.77 -9.17
N TYR A 97 5.18 -19.63 -9.59
CA TYR A 97 4.77 -18.95 -10.81
C TYR A 97 5.09 -19.79 -12.06
N GLN A 98 6.30 -20.34 -12.14
CA GLN A 98 6.75 -21.17 -13.26
C GLN A 98 5.91 -22.44 -13.42
N SER A 99 5.49 -23.05 -12.31
CA SER A 99 4.64 -24.24 -12.29
C SER A 99 3.16 -23.94 -12.51
N ALA A 100 2.71 -22.69 -12.36
CA ALA A 100 1.32 -22.32 -12.56
C ALA A 100 0.92 -22.42 -14.05
N PRO A 101 -0.12 -23.21 -14.38
CA PRO A 101 -0.58 -23.31 -15.76
C PRO A 101 -1.09 -21.96 -16.26
N PHE A 102 -0.68 -21.58 -17.47
CA PHE A 102 -1.12 -20.33 -18.08
C PHE A 102 -2.65 -20.25 -18.16
N GLU A 103 -3.18 -19.04 -18.00
CA GLU A 103 -4.63 -18.72 -18.05
C GLU A 103 -5.46 -19.25 -16.86
N GLU A 104 -4.90 -20.12 -16.01
CA GLU A 104 -5.55 -20.55 -14.78
C GLU A 104 -5.53 -19.48 -13.68
N HIS A 105 -6.41 -19.65 -12.70
CA HIS A 105 -6.53 -18.73 -11.56
C HIS A 105 -5.21 -18.62 -10.77
N THR A 106 -4.53 -19.74 -10.57
CA THR A 106 -3.20 -19.81 -9.93
C THR A 106 -2.19 -18.90 -10.61
N PHE A 107 -2.09 -18.96 -11.94
CA PHE A 107 -1.17 -18.13 -12.72
C PHE A 107 -1.50 -16.64 -12.57
N ARG A 108 -2.78 -16.28 -12.60
CA ARG A 108 -3.24 -14.88 -12.44
C ARG A 108 -2.83 -14.32 -11.10
N LEU A 109 -3.09 -15.04 -10.01
CA LEU A 109 -2.72 -14.59 -8.67
C LEU A 109 -1.20 -14.48 -8.51
N ARG A 110 -0.43 -15.44 -9.05
CA ARG A 110 1.04 -15.41 -8.99
C ARG A 110 1.64 -14.29 -9.83
N LEU A 111 1.02 -13.96 -10.96
CA LEU A 111 1.38 -12.80 -11.78
C LEU A 111 1.16 -11.50 -10.99
N ILE A 112 0.00 -11.35 -10.33
CA ILE A 112 -0.30 -10.19 -9.47
C ILE A 112 0.71 -10.11 -8.31
N GLU A 113 1.06 -11.23 -7.69
CA GLU A 113 2.04 -11.31 -6.60
C GLU A 113 3.44 -10.85 -7.03
N LEU A 114 3.96 -11.39 -8.14
CA LEU A 114 5.24 -10.96 -8.68
C LEU A 114 5.23 -9.49 -9.09
N ALA A 115 4.13 -9.01 -9.67
CA ALA A 115 3.98 -7.62 -10.07
C ALA A 115 3.99 -6.67 -8.85
N ALA A 116 3.30 -7.02 -7.77
CA ALA A 116 3.31 -6.27 -6.52
C ALA A 116 4.72 -6.22 -5.90
N VAL A 117 5.40 -7.37 -5.85
CA VAL A 117 6.79 -7.48 -5.37
C VAL A 117 7.75 -6.64 -6.23
N ALA A 118 7.55 -6.60 -7.54
CA ALA A 118 8.36 -5.78 -8.45
C ALA A 118 8.20 -4.27 -8.17
N ILE A 119 6.95 -3.77 -8.06
CA ILE A 119 6.69 -2.37 -7.75
C ILE A 119 7.27 -1.98 -6.39
N HIS A 120 7.14 -2.86 -5.40
CA HIS A 120 7.74 -2.67 -4.08
C HIS A 120 9.26 -2.50 -4.17
N GLN A 121 9.95 -3.42 -4.86
CA GLN A 121 11.40 -3.36 -5.04
C GLN A 121 11.86 -2.14 -5.83
N ILE A 122 11.11 -1.73 -6.85
CA ILE A 122 11.44 -0.53 -7.64
C ILE A 122 11.38 0.72 -6.75
N ALA A 123 10.36 0.84 -5.91
CA ALA A 123 10.28 1.91 -4.94
C ALA A 123 11.43 1.89 -3.91
N VAL A 124 11.80 0.69 -3.41
CA VAL A 124 12.97 0.50 -2.55
C VAL A 124 14.25 0.99 -3.24
N LEU A 125 14.47 0.62 -4.50
CA LEU A 125 15.64 1.02 -5.29
C LEU A 125 15.71 2.53 -5.50
N LEU A 126 14.59 3.15 -5.89
CA LEU A 126 14.49 4.60 -6.08
C LEU A 126 14.74 5.36 -4.78
N TYR A 127 14.15 4.91 -3.68
CA TYR A 127 14.36 5.53 -2.38
C TYR A 127 15.82 5.44 -1.93
N LYS A 128 16.47 4.28 -2.12
CA LYS A 128 17.88 4.08 -1.79
C LYS A 128 18.84 4.88 -2.67
N ARG A 129 18.45 5.22 -3.90
CA ARG A 129 19.22 6.13 -4.75
C ARG A 129 19.33 7.52 -4.13
N ASN A 130 18.34 7.89 -3.30
CA ASN A 130 18.34 9.07 -2.44
C ASN A 130 18.61 10.37 -3.22
N ASP A 131 17.94 10.53 -4.38
CA ASP A 131 18.14 11.70 -5.25
C ASP A 131 17.80 13.00 -4.54
N ARG A 132 16.71 13.00 -3.74
CA ARG A 132 16.24 14.15 -2.95
C ARG A 132 16.20 15.43 -3.79
N ILE A 133 15.53 15.35 -4.95
CA ILE A 133 15.43 16.47 -5.90
C ILE A 133 14.87 17.73 -5.21
N HIS A 134 13.98 17.55 -4.23
CA HIS A 134 13.49 18.64 -3.40
C HIS A 134 14.61 19.47 -2.74
N ASP A 135 15.60 18.83 -2.12
CA ASP A 135 16.71 19.53 -1.46
C ASP A 135 17.67 20.18 -2.47
N GLN A 136 17.71 19.68 -3.71
CA GLN A 136 18.50 20.29 -4.78
C GLN A 136 17.84 21.57 -5.32
N HIS A 137 16.51 21.61 -5.30
CA HIS A 137 15.73 22.77 -5.75
C HIS A 137 15.40 23.76 -4.62
N ASN A 138 15.47 23.33 -3.36
CA ASN A 138 15.10 24.14 -2.22
C ASN A 138 16.22 24.19 -1.17
N ASN A 139 16.73 25.40 -0.92
CA ASN A 139 17.80 25.65 0.04
C ASN A 139 17.30 26.07 1.43
N ASP A 140 15.99 26.04 1.67
CA ASP A 140 15.40 26.34 2.99
C ASP A 140 15.63 25.14 3.94
N PRO A 141 16.49 25.27 4.97
CA PRO A 141 16.82 24.15 5.85
C PRO A 141 15.62 23.67 6.66
N GLU A 142 14.66 24.55 6.96
CA GLU A 142 13.41 24.21 7.67
C GLU A 142 12.39 23.51 6.77
N TYR A 143 12.70 23.43 5.48
CA TYR A 143 11.89 22.76 4.48
C TYR A 143 12.71 21.81 3.62
N SER A 144 13.72 21.18 4.22
CA SER A 144 14.42 20.04 3.64
C SER A 144 13.61 18.74 3.79
N VAL A 145 14.00 17.68 3.07
CA VAL A 145 13.44 16.33 3.25
C VAL A 145 13.57 15.87 4.71
N ASP A 146 14.71 16.15 5.35
CA ASP A 146 14.93 15.77 6.75
C ASP A 146 14.04 16.57 7.69
N ALA A 147 13.95 17.90 7.53
CA ALA A 147 13.09 18.74 8.35
C ALA A 147 11.62 18.34 8.26
N VAL A 148 11.15 18.01 7.06
CA VAL A 148 9.78 17.51 6.84
C VAL A 148 9.59 16.15 7.49
N THR A 149 10.57 15.25 7.39
CA THR A 149 10.46 13.89 7.96
C THR A 149 10.53 13.91 9.49
N SER A 150 11.39 14.74 10.08
CA SER A 150 11.58 14.85 11.53
C SER A 150 10.59 15.77 12.22
N TRP A 151 9.70 16.43 11.47
CA TRP A 151 8.73 17.35 12.07
C TRP A 151 7.81 16.60 13.04
N GLU A 152 7.81 17.06 14.29
CA GLU A 152 6.88 16.59 15.30
C GLU A 152 5.75 17.59 15.46
N ARG A 153 4.53 17.08 15.58
CA ARG A 153 3.42 17.90 16.03
C ARG A 153 3.74 18.46 17.43
N PRO A 154 3.59 19.77 17.66
CA PRO A 154 3.63 20.33 19.01
C PRO A 154 2.64 19.59 19.92
N TRP A 155 3.16 19.00 20.99
CA TRP A 155 2.33 18.27 21.95
C TRP A 155 1.52 19.26 22.78
N ASP A 156 0.20 19.11 22.73
CA ASP A 156 -0.74 19.84 23.57
C ASP A 156 -1.43 18.84 24.52
N PRO A 157 -1.02 18.80 25.81
CA PRO A 157 -1.60 17.91 26.81
C PRO A 157 -3.10 18.15 27.03
N GLU A 158 -3.59 19.36 26.75
CA GLU A 158 -4.99 19.75 26.97
C GLU A 158 -5.90 19.33 25.81
N SER A 159 -5.31 19.02 24.64
CA SER A 159 -6.06 18.64 23.45
C SER A 159 -6.73 17.26 23.52
N GLY A 160 -6.36 16.42 24.51
CA GLY A 160 -6.82 15.03 24.63
C GLY A 160 -6.40 14.11 23.47
N LEU A 161 -5.64 14.61 22.50
CA LEU A 161 -5.16 13.84 21.35
C LEU A 161 -3.93 13.04 21.75
N VAL A 162 -3.73 11.85 21.19
CA VAL A 162 -2.56 11.01 21.50
C VAL A 162 -1.32 11.51 20.77
N LYS A 163 -0.14 11.52 21.43
CA LYS A 163 1.14 11.79 20.78
C LYS A 163 1.43 10.64 19.82
N LEU A 164 1.32 10.90 18.53
CA LEU A 164 1.66 9.92 17.50
C LEU A 164 3.19 9.81 17.40
N PRO A 165 3.74 8.59 17.27
CA PRO A 165 5.17 8.42 17.03
C PRO A 165 5.55 8.99 15.66
N VAL A 166 6.72 9.63 15.60
CA VAL A 166 7.32 10.08 14.34
C VAL A 166 7.63 8.85 13.49
N LEU A 167 7.29 8.94 12.21
CA LEU A 167 7.61 7.90 11.26
C LEU A 167 9.02 8.13 10.70
N PRO A 168 9.76 7.04 10.41
CA PRO A 168 11.09 7.16 9.81
C PRO A 168 11.06 7.70 8.37
N THR A 169 9.87 7.78 7.75
CA THR A 169 9.64 8.34 6.41
C THR A 169 8.21 8.84 6.31
N ARG A 170 7.99 9.87 5.48
CA ARG A 170 6.64 10.33 5.10
C ARG A 170 5.97 9.44 4.05
N PHE A 171 6.74 8.58 3.36
CA PHE A 171 6.23 7.56 2.44
C PHE A 171 5.88 6.28 3.21
N ALA A 172 4.79 6.29 3.96
CA ALA A 172 4.42 5.13 4.77
C ALA A 172 2.92 4.90 4.84
N HIS A 173 2.51 3.63 4.70
CA HIS A 173 1.17 3.16 5.03
C HIS A 173 1.03 2.97 6.56
N SER A 174 -0.09 3.35 7.20
CA SER A 174 -0.22 3.34 8.68
C SER A 174 -0.05 1.97 9.33
N TYR A 175 -0.33 0.90 8.58
CA TYR A 175 -0.18 -0.48 9.03
C TYR A 175 1.17 -1.13 8.70
N TYR A 176 1.96 -0.56 7.78
CA TYR A 176 3.24 -1.13 7.32
C TYR A 176 4.41 -0.24 7.73
N THR A 177 4.58 -0.06 9.05
CA THR A 177 5.60 0.82 9.65
C THR A 177 6.62 0.07 10.50
N CYS A 178 6.73 -1.24 10.34
CA CYS A 178 7.56 -2.10 11.22
C CYS A 178 9.01 -2.14 10.74
N VAL A 179 9.62 -0.99 10.51
CA VAL A 179 10.91 -0.86 9.80
C VAL A 179 12.06 -1.64 10.44
N GLU A 180 12.00 -1.95 11.74
CA GLU A 180 13.08 -2.68 12.41
C GLU A 180 13.11 -4.17 12.05
N GLN A 181 12.01 -4.73 11.52
CA GLN A 181 11.94 -6.13 11.10
C GLN A 181 11.98 -6.32 9.59
N TYR A 182 11.93 -5.21 8.84
CA TYR A 182 11.94 -5.19 7.39
C TYR A 182 13.36 -5.43 6.86
N PRO A 183 13.57 -6.35 5.90
CA PRO A 183 14.90 -6.63 5.34
C PRO A 183 15.63 -5.39 4.83
N GLU A 184 14.89 -4.45 4.25
CA GLU A 184 15.40 -3.19 3.71
C GLU A 184 15.03 -1.98 4.57
N GLY A 185 14.62 -2.24 5.82
CA GLY A 185 14.36 -1.22 6.82
C GLY A 185 13.27 -0.23 6.41
N VAL A 186 13.64 1.06 6.40
CA VAL A 186 12.74 2.16 6.01
C VAL A 186 12.32 2.04 4.55
N ALA A 187 13.17 1.50 3.67
CA ALA A 187 12.88 1.42 2.25
C ALA A 187 11.68 0.49 1.96
N ASP A 188 11.50 -0.59 2.72
CA ASP A 188 10.32 -1.46 2.55
C ASP A 188 9.02 -0.73 2.94
N ALA A 189 9.06 0.19 3.91
CA ALA A 189 7.88 1.03 4.21
C ALA A 189 7.50 1.92 3.02
N VAL A 190 8.51 2.43 2.29
CA VAL A 190 8.32 3.17 1.03
C VAL A 190 7.78 2.26 -0.06
N GLY A 191 8.25 1.01 -0.14
CA GLY A 191 7.73 -0.01 -1.05
C GLY A 191 6.22 -0.26 -0.87
N TYR A 192 5.78 -0.46 0.37
CA TYR A 192 4.35 -0.61 0.69
C TYR A 192 3.55 0.65 0.39
N TRP A 193 4.12 1.83 0.65
CA TRP A 193 3.48 3.10 0.25
C TRP A 193 3.30 3.18 -1.27
N ALA A 194 4.31 2.79 -2.05
CA ALA A 194 4.25 2.79 -3.51
C ALA A 194 3.21 1.79 -4.05
N GLU A 195 3.15 0.58 -3.50
CA GLU A 195 2.10 -0.39 -3.85
C GLU A 195 0.71 0.20 -3.66
N LYS A 196 0.47 0.86 -2.52
CA LYS A 196 -0.81 1.55 -2.28
C LYS A 196 -1.10 2.57 -3.37
N LYS A 197 -0.11 3.36 -3.80
CA LYS A 197 -0.33 4.38 -4.84
C LYS A 197 -0.57 3.79 -6.22
N VAL A 198 0.16 2.74 -6.58
CA VAL A 198 0.06 2.10 -7.89
C VAL A 198 -1.19 1.23 -7.98
N PHE A 199 -1.40 0.33 -7.02
CA PHE A 199 -2.51 -0.63 -7.08
C PHE A 199 -3.80 -0.10 -6.44
N GLY A 200 -3.73 0.90 -5.57
CA GLY A 200 -4.87 1.36 -4.74
C GLY A 200 -4.91 0.71 -3.35
N GLY A 201 -3.95 -0.15 -3.04
CA GLY A 201 -3.72 -0.73 -1.72
C GLY A 201 -2.46 -1.58 -1.69
N VAL A 202 -1.94 -1.87 -0.49
CA VAL A 202 -0.88 -2.86 -0.35
C VAL A 202 -1.43 -4.24 -0.71
N VAL A 203 -0.73 -4.97 -1.57
CA VAL A 203 -1.21 -6.24 -2.10
C VAL A 203 -0.78 -7.37 -1.19
N VAL A 204 -1.75 -8.05 -0.58
CA VAL A 204 -1.55 -9.20 0.31
C VAL A 204 -2.33 -10.40 -0.19
N PHE A 205 -1.94 -11.59 0.24
CA PHE A 205 -2.47 -12.84 -0.30
C PHE A 205 -2.93 -13.77 0.80
N ASP A 206 -3.94 -14.57 0.49
CA ASP A 206 -4.35 -15.68 1.33
C ASP A 206 -3.33 -16.83 1.23
N ARG A 207 -2.72 -17.16 2.37
CA ARG A 207 -1.75 -18.25 2.55
C ARG A 207 -2.35 -19.41 3.35
N SER A 208 -3.67 -19.44 3.55
CA SER A 208 -4.34 -20.45 4.38
C SER A 208 -4.38 -21.84 3.77
N GLY A 209 -4.39 -21.94 2.44
CA GLY A 209 -4.43 -23.18 1.69
C GLY A 209 -3.67 -23.14 0.35
N SER A 210 -3.71 -24.25 -0.39
CA SER A 210 -3.18 -24.32 -1.76
C SER A 210 -4.10 -23.54 -2.71
N TRP A 211 -3.50 -22.86 -3.68
CA TRP A 211 -4.20 -22.09 -4.72
C TRP A 211 -4.72 -23.00 -5.85
N GLU A 212 -4.59 -24.32 -5.74
CA GLU A 212 -4.91 -25.30 -6.78
C GLU A 212 -6.38 -25.75 -6.79
N ARG A 213 -7.22 -25.30 -5.85
CA ARG A 213 -8.64 -25.74 -5.75
C ARG A 213 -9.62 -24.58 -5.81
N LYS A 214 -10.50 -24.63 -6.82
CA LYS A 214 -11.74 -23.85 -6.88
C LYS A 214 -12.75 -24.33 -5.82
N ALA A 215 -12.64 -23.80 -4.62
CA ALA A 215 -13.67 -23.85 -3.59
C ALA A 215 -14.25 -22.43 -3.37
N GLU A 216 -15.42 -22.29 -2.74
CA GLU A 216 -15.99 -20.97 -2.41
C GLU A 216 -15.07 -20.10 -1.53
N ASP A 217 -14.15 -20.76 -0.81
CA ASP A 217 -13.07 -20.17 -0.01
C ASP A 217 -11.67 -20.45 -0.59
N GLU A 218 -11.55 -20.44 -1.92
CA GLU A 218 -10.23 -20.46 -2.58
C GLU A 218 -9.40 -19.24 -2.15
N PRO A 219 -8.09 -19.43 -1.86
CA PRO A 219 -7.17 -18.34 -1.59
C PRO A 219 -7.21 -17.28 -2.69
N ASN A 220 -7.14 -16.01 -2.31
CA ASN A 220 -7.28 -14.88 -3.22
C ASN A 220 -6.26 -13.77 -2.89
N ALA A 221 -6.18 -12.77 -3.76
CA ALA A 221 -5.51 -11.52 -3.51
C ALA A 221 -6.44 -10.54 -2.77
N TYR A 222 -5.86 -9.75 -1.89
CA TYR A 222 -6.53 -8.74 -1.09
C TYR A 222 -5.73 -7.45 -1.15
N PHE A 223 -6.44 -6.32 -1.16
CA PHE A 223 -5.80 -5.01 -1.11
C PHE A 223 -6.05 -4.36 0.24
N HIS A 224 -5.02 -3.75 0.80
CA HIS A 224 -5.11 -2.91 1.99
C HIS A 224 -5.01 -1.46 1.57
N SER A 225 -6.17 -0.83 1.36
CA SER A 225 -6.26 0.57 1.00
C SER A 225 -6.11 1.47 2.24
N GLU A 226 -5.71 2.72 2.00
CA GLU A 226 -5.68 3.75 3.03
C GLU A 226 -6.00 5.10 2.39
N GLY A 227 -6.87 5.86 3.05
CA GLY A 227 -7.32 7.17 2.61
C GLY A 227 -8.56 7.63 3.37
N TRP A 228 -8.87 8.93 3.38
CA TRP A 228 -10.02 9.49 4.12
C TRP A 228 -11.37 8.86 3.70
N GLN A 229 -11.57 8.63 2.40
CA GLN A 229 -12.81 8.07 1.84
C GLN A 229 -12.67 6.61 1.39
N LEU A 230 -11.59 5.95 1.80
CA LEU A 230 -11.34 4.55 1.49
C LEU A 230 -11.55 3.72 2.75
N THR A 231 -11.87 2.44 2.55
CA THR A 231 -11.88 1.51 3.67
C THR A 231 -10.48 1.34 4.24
N PHE A 232 -10.38 1.22 5.56
CA PHE A 232 -9.12 0.80 6.20
C PHE A 232 -8.98 -0.73 6.26
N ARG A 233 -10.03 -1.47 5.89
CA ARG A 233 -10.01 -2.93 5.96
C ARG A 233 -9.31 -3.53 4.77
N ILE A 234 -8.78 -4.73 4.98
CA ILE A 234 -8.18 -5.55 3.92
C ILE A 234 -9.31 -6.23 3.17
N TRP A 235 -9.47 -5.91 1.89
CA TRP A 235 -10.63 -6.33 1.10
C TRP A 235 -10.22 -7.29 -0.01
N ARG A 236 -10.98 -8.37 -0.18
CA ARG A 236 -10.74 -9.38 -1.22
C ARG A 236 -11.03 -8.78 -2.60
N LEU A 237 -10.14 -9.04 -3.57
CA LEU A 237 -10.40 -8.69 -4.97
C LEU A 237 -11.53 -9.56 -5.53
N LEU A 238 -12.47 -8.91 -6.22
CA LEU A 238 -13.51 -9.61 -6.97
C LEU A 238 -12.95 -10.14 -8.29
N ASP A 239 -13.58 -11.15 -8.87
CA ASP A 239 -13.17 -11.67 -10.17
C ASP A 239 -13.32 -10.60 -11.27
N GLU A 240 -14.34 -9.74 -11.16
CA GLU A 240 -14.53 -8.59 -12.06
C GLU A 240 -13.48 -7.49 -11.87
N GLN A 241 -12.69 -7.51 -10.79
CA GLN A 241 -11.54 -6.63 -10.60
C GLN A 241 -10.24 -7.32 -11.02
N GLN A 242 -10.10 -8.62 -10.75
CA GLN A 242 -8.93 -9.41 -11.12
C GLN A 242 -8.80 -9.56 -12.64
N GLN A 243 -9.90 -9.84 -13.35
CA GLN A 243 -9.85 -10.11 -14.79
C GLN A 243 -9.37 -8.88 -15.58
N PRO A 244 -9.94 -7.67 -15.44
CA PRO A 244 -9.44 -6.48 -16.14
C PRO A 244 -8.01 -6.13 -15.75
N LEU A 245 -7.63 -6.35 -14.48
CA LEU A 245 -6.25 -6.16 -14.03
C LEU A 245 -5.28 -7.08 -14.77
N VAL A 246 -5.56 -8.39 -14.81
CA VAL A 246 -4.72 -9.36 -15.52
C VAL A 246 -4.69 -9.09 -17.02
N ASP A 247 -5.83 -8.76 -17.63
CA ASP A 247 -5.90 -8.42 -19.05
C ASP A 247 -5.04 -7.18 -19.36
N PHE A 248 -5.06 -6.17 -18.49
CA PHE A 248 -4.17 -5.01 -18.58
C PHE A 248 -2.70 -5.43 -18.43
N LEU A 249 -2.34 -6.23 -17.42
CA LEU A 249 -0.97 -6.69 -17.20
C LEU A 249 -0.42 -7.50 -18.37
N LEU A 250 -1.26 -8.26 -19.08
CA LEU A 250 -0.86 -9.07 -20.23
C LEU A 250 -1.03 -8.35 -21.58
N SER A 251 -1.68 -7.18 -21.59
CA SER A 251 -1.98 -6.44 -22.82
C SER A 251 -0.72 -6.05 -23.60
N ALA A 252 -0.77 -6.20 -24.92
CA ALA A 252 0.34 -5.83 -25.79
C ALA A 252 0.59 -4.31 -25.74
N PRO A 253 1.84 -3.84 -25.90
CA PRO A 253 2.17 -2.41 -25.81
C PRO A 253 1.37 -1.49 -26.75
N GLN A 254 0.90 -2.00 -27.90
CA GLN A 254 0.08 -1.23 -28.85
C GLN A 254 -1.42 -1.31 -28.57
N ALA A 255 -1.86 -2.14 -27.62
CA ALA A 255 -3.26 -2.20 -27.24
C ALA A 255 -3.60 -0.97 -26.38
N SER A 256 -4.51 -0.12 -26.87
CA SER A 256 -5.06 1.01 -26.11
C SER A 256 -6.04 0.52 -25.03
N MET A 257 -5.54 -0.30 -24.10
CA MET A 257 -6.29 -0.76 -22.92
C MET A 257 -6.16 0.29 -21.82
N PRO A 258 -7.26 0.89 -21.34
CA PRO A 258 -7.19 1.79 -20.20
C PRO A 258 -6.71 1.04 -18.95
N SER A 259 -5.83 1.67 -18.18
CA SER A 259 -5.38 1.12 -16.90
C SER A 259 -6.57 1.02 -15.92
N PRO A 260 -6.84 -0.15 -15.32
CA PRO A 260 -7.84 -0.27 -14.25
C PRO A 260 -7.32 0.23 -12.89
N LEU A 261 -6.06 0.66 -12.83
CA LEU A 261 -5.38 1.08 -11.61
C LEU A 261 -5.42 2.60 -11.41
N PRO A 262 -5.46 3.07 -10.15
CA PRO A 262 -5.56 2.28 -8.90
C PRO A 262 -6.97 1.72 -8.67
N LEU A 263 -7.06 0.51 -8.12
CA LEU A 263 -8.34 -0.11 -7.75
C LEU A 263 -8.85 0.41 -6.41
N ILE A 264 -10.15 0.66 -6.34
CA ILE A 264 -10.84 1.14 -5.14
C ILE A 264 -11.88 0.11 -4.72
N ALA A 265 -11.95 -0.16 -3.41
CA ALA A 265 -12.98 -1.02 -2.84
C ALA A 265 -14.37 -0.42 -3.10
N SER A 266 -15.25 -1.19 -3.71
CA SER A 266 -16.66 -0.84 -3.84
C SER A 266 -17.47 -1.47 -2.71
N SER A 267 -18.74 -1.12 -2.59
CA SER A 267 -19.63 -1.83 -1.67
C SER A 267 -19.62 -3.33 -1.96
N LYS A 268 -19.57 -3.76 -3.24
CA LYS A 268 -19.58 -5.19 -3.65
C LYS A 268 -18.45 -6.03 -3.05
N ASN A 269 -17.35 -5.42 -2.62
CA ASN A 269 -16.29 -6.09 -1.87
C ASN A 269 -16.80 -6.40 -0.45
N ARG A 270 -17.52 -7.51 -0.27
CA ARG A 270 -18.12 -7.89 1.02
C ARG A 270 -17.15 -8.67 1.93
N LYS A 271 -16.26 -9.48 1.37
CA LYS A 271 -15.22 -10.20 2.15
C LYS A 271 -14.11 -9.20 2.54
N ARG A 272 -14.20 -8.68 3.77
CA ARG A 272 -13.23 -7.75 4.38
C ARG A 272 -12.72 -8.31 5.69
N ILE A 273 -11.45 -8.05 5.98
CA ILE A 273 -10.77 -8.52 7.17
C ILE A 273 -10.18 -7.31 7.88
N ASP A 274 -10.34 -7.28 9.20
CA ASP A 274 -9.68 -6.27 10.01
C ASP A 274 -8.15 -6.45 9.90
N PRO A 275 -7.37 -5.38 9.66
CA PRO A 275 -5.92 -5.50 9.53
C PRO A 275 -5.25 -6.19 10.72
N ASP A 276 -5.83 -6.10 11.93
CA ASP A 276 -5.31 -6.72 13.15
C ASP A 276 -5.57 -8.24 13.19
N ASP A 277 -6.59 -8.73 12.48
CA ASP A 277 -6.99 -10.16 12.42
C ASP A 277 -6.41 -10.89 11.20
N ALA A 278 -5.83 -10.17 10.25
CA ALA A 278 -5.34 -10.72 8.99
C ALA A 278 -4.22 -11.78 9.17
N THR A 279 -3.27 -11.56 10.09
CA THR A 279 -2.19 -12.53 10.35
C THR A 279 -2.74 -13.86 10.87
N PRO A 280 -3.63 -13.89 11.88
CA PRO A 280 -4.38 -15.11 12.25
C PRO A 280 -5.08 -15.81 11.08
N HIS A 281 -5.67 -15.05 10.16
CA HIS A 281 -6.32 -15.57 8.95
C HIS A 281 -5.32 -15.96 7.83
N LYS A 282 -4.02 -15.85 8.08
CA LYS A 282 -2.95 -16.10 7.10
C LYS A 282 -3.04 -15.22 5.84
N ILE A 283 -3.57 -14.01 5.99
CA ILE A 283 -3.64 -13.01 4.93
C ILE A 283 -2.43 -12.07 5.07
N TYR A 284 -1.38 -12.35 4.31
CA TYR A 284 -0.16 -11.54 4.25
C TYR A 284 0.62 -11.85 2.97
N ARG A 285 1.42 -10.90 2.49
CA ARG A 285 2.45 -11.19 1.48
C ARG A 285 3.66 -11.82 2.16
N ASP A 286 4.20 -11.12 3.15
CA ASP A 286 5.37 -11.53 3.93
C ASP A 286 4.97 -11.76 5.39
N PRO A 287 5.40 -12.86 6.05
CA PRO A 287 5.03 -13.13 7.45
C PRO A 287 5.45 -12.03 8.44
N TRP A 288 6.46 -11.25 8.06
CA TRP A 288 7.04 -10.16 8.84
C TRP A 288 6.53 -8.78 8.41
N GLU A 289 5.52 -8.66 7.55
CA GLU A 289 5.08 -7.34 7.07
C GLU A 289 4.40 -6.48 8.15
N ARG A 290 3.83 -7.11 9.19
CA ARG A 290 3.08 -6.46 10.28
C ARG A 290 3.47 -7.02 11.65
N LYS A 291 3.41 -6.18 12.69
CA LYS A 291 3.59 -6.58 14.10
C LYS A 291 2.23 -6.76 14.76
N PHE A 292 2.15 -7.69 15.72
CA PHE A 292 1.06 -7.69 16.68
C PHE A 292 1.15 -6.42 17.52
N LEU A 293 0.07 -5.64 17.49
CA LEU A 293 0.00 -4.38 18.20
C LEU A 293 -0.34 -4.60 19.68
N THR A 294 0.21 -3.75 20.54
CA THR A 294 -0.29 -3.62 21.92
C THR A 294 -1.71 -3.06 21.92
N SER A 295 -2.45 -3.23 23.02
CA SER A 295 -3.80 -2.67 23.17
C SER A 295 -3.83 -1.16 22.90
N TRP A 296 -2.82 -0.43 23.40
CA TRP A 296 -2.65 1.00 23.14
C TRP A 296 -2.45 1.32 21.66
N GLN A 297 -1.55 0.59 20.99
CA GLN A 297 -1.30 0.80 19.56
C GLN A 297 -2.54 0.50 18.71
N ARG A 298 -3.33 -0.52 19.07
CA ARG A 298 -4.64 -0.77 18.42
C ARG A 298 -5.59 0.40 18.65
N HIS A 299 -5.69 0.90 19.87
CA HIS A 299 -6.53 2.07 20.20
C HIS A 299 -6.14 3.30 19.36
N CYS A 300 -4.84 3.61 19.25
CA CYS A 300 -4.34 4.71 18.43
C CYS A 300 -4.61 4.55 16.92
N ARG A 301 -4.80 3.32 16.44
CA ARG A 301 -5.11 3.02 15.04
C ARG A 301 -6.60 2.91 14.75
N ARG A 302 -7.46 2.90 15.76
CA ARG A 302 -8.91 2.89 15.55
C ARG A 302 -9.32 4.17 14.84
N ARG A 303 -10.00 4.03 13.71
CA ARG A 303 -10.67 5.16 13.09
C ARG A 303 -11.83 5.59 13.98
N CYS A 304 -11.87 6.88 14.29
CA CYS A 304 -13.01 7.51 14.93
C CYS A 304 -14.20 7.69 13.98
N VAL A 305 -13.96 7.63 12.65
CA VAL A 305 -15.00 7.70 11.62
C VAL A 305 -15.03 6.39 10.85
N ILE A 306 -16.16 5.70 10.92
CA ILE A 306 -16.44 4.45 10.20
C ILE A 306 -17.38 4.77 9.04
N THR A 307 -17.07 4.25 7.86
CA THR A 307 -17.87 4.45 6.65
C THR A 307 -18.65 3.19 6.27
N GLU A 308 -19.65 3.33 5.38
CA GLU A 308 -20.34 2.18 4.78
C GLU A 308 -19.39 1.28 3.96
N LEU A 309 -18.25 1.81 3.52
CA LEU A 309 -17.22 0.98 2.94
C LEU A 309 -16.58 0.09 4.01
N ASP A 310 -16.34 0.55 5.23
CA ASP A 310 -15.71 -0.30 6.24
C ASP A 310 -16.57 -1.51 6.64
N TYR A 311 -17.89 -1.35 6.64
CA TYR A 311 -18.83 -2.42 6.96
C TYR A 311 -20.02 -2.37 6.01
N PRO A 312 -19.90 -2.87 4.76
CA PRO A 312 -20.96 -2.80 3.76
C PRO A 312 -22.20 -3.62 4.13
N GLU A 313 -22.08 -4.56 5.06
CA GLU A 313 -23.17 -5.32 5.68
C GLU A 313 -23.92 -4.52 6.75
N ARG A 314 -23.30 -3.49 7.33
CA ARG A 314 -23.93 -2.54 8.26
C ARG A 314 -24.55 -1.41 7.46
N VAL A 315 -25.53 -1.74 6.62
CA VAL A 315 -26.36 -0.71 5.98
C VAL A 315 -27.15 0.00 7.10
N PHE A 316 -26.74 1.23 7.41
CA PHE A 316 -27.29 2.13 8.42
C PHE A 316 -27.46 1.58 9.85
N HIS A 317 -26.45 1.80 10.70
CA HIS A 317 -26.65 2.00 12.14
C HIS A 317 -25.78 3.15 12.65
N PHE A 318 -26.13 4.37 12.27
CA PHE A 318 -25.66 5.59 12.95
C PHE A 318 -26.46 5.86 14.25
N SER A 319 -26.93 4.79 14.93
CA SER A 319 -27.82 4.89 16.10
C SER A 319 -27.40 4.03 17.29
N ARG A 320 -26.28 3.30 17.21
CA ARG A 320 -25.83 2.45 18.34
C ARG A 320 -24.76 3.05 19.24
N GLU A 321 -24.11 4.14 18.82
CA GLU A 321 -23.23 4.92 19.72
C GLU A 321 -24.02 5.94 20.56
N VAL A 322 -25.28 6.22 20.22
CA VAL A 322 -26.18 7.05 21.07
C VAL A 322 -26.85 6.20 22.15
N GLU A 323 -27.24 4.96 21.85
CA GLU A 323 -27.83 4.06 22.86
C GLU A 323 -26.80 3.54 23.88
N GLY A 324 -25.57 3.21 23.45
CA GLY A 324 -24.50 2.82 24.39
C GLY A 324 -23.99 3.98 25.26
N ALA A 325 -24.09 5.22 24.77
CA ALA A 325 -23.77 6.41 25.58
C ALA A 325 -24.87 6.78 26.58
N GLN A 326 -26.11 6.33 26.37
CA GLN A 326 -27.21 6.52 27.32
C GLN A 326 -27.23 5.45 28.42
N GLU A 327 -26.89 4.19 28.11
CA GLU A 327 -26.77 3.13 29.13
C GLU A 327 -25.60 3.36 30.11
N ASP A 328 -24.49 3.95 29.62
CA ASP A 328 -23.37 4.36 30.48
C ASP A 328 -23.68 5.62 31.31
N GLU A 329 -24.61 6.49 30.89
CA GLU A 329 -25.03 7.67 31.68
C GLU A 329 -26.05 7.34 32.78
N GLU A 330 -26.94 6.35 32.57
CA GLU A 330 -27.89 5.87 33.59
C GLU A 330 -27.20 5.06 34.69
N THR A 331 -26.22 4.22 34.34
CA THR A 331 -25.45 3.43 35.32
C THR A 331 -24.54 4.29 36.21
N TRP A 332 -24.16 5.50 35.78
CA TRP A 332 -23.44 6.47 36.62
C TRP A 332 -24.35 7.29 37.54
N LYS A 333 -25.66 7.39 37.27
CA LYS A 333 -26.61 8.17 38.09
C LYS A 333 -27.37 7.34 39.13
N GLU A 334 -27.42 6.02 38.99
CA GLU A 334 -28.04 5.13 39.99
C GLU A 334 -27.04 4.61 41.05
N GLY A 335 -25.77 5.05 40.97
CA GLY A 335 -24.70 4.68 41.88
C GLY A 335 -24.28 5.73 42.91
N GLU A 336 -25.05 6.80 43.11
CA GLU A 336 -24.86 7.81 44.19
C GLU A 336 -25.83 7.63 45.36
#